data_AF-A0A3S1T298-F1
#
_entry.id   AF-A0A3S1T298-F1
#
_cell.length_a   1.000
_cell.length_b   1.000
_cell.length_c   1.000
_cell.angle_alpha   90.00
_cell.angle_beta   90.00
_cell.angle_gamma   90.00
#
_symmetry.space_group_name_H-M   'P 1'
#
loop_
_entity.id
_entity.type
_entity.pdbx_description
1 polymer ?
#
loop_
_entity_poly.entity_id
_entity_poly.type
_entity_poly.pdbx_seq_one_letter_code
_entity_poly.pdbx_strand_id
1 'polypeptide(L)'
;LQTREQHIRRDKATSNICTAQALLANMAAAYAIWHGPAGLQAIAGRIHGLADRLASGLKAAGVSVLGASRFDTVTAEVKGKAGAIAAAAEKTGRLLRVIDADKISIAFDETSTEADLEAIAGLFGAKPGADGGSMPGKPRGKEFLTQPIFHENRSETDMMRFLRRLADKDLALDRAMIPLGSCTMKLNAAAEMMPVSWPSVANLHPFAPAGHSGGYRAMIADLEAWLSEITGFDAVTLQPNAGSQGEYAGLLAIRGYHRARGEGHRTVCLIPSSAHGTNPASAAMVGMSVVVVRCTEDGNIDVEDLKAKAAEHSKDLAALMFTYPSTHGVYEEGARDLCAIVHEHGGQVYFDGANLNALVGLARPGDIGADVCHMNLHKTFCIPHGGGGPGVGPIGVKAHLKHYLPGHVTEGTTHAVAAAPFGSASILPITWMYIRMMGASGLKQATETAIVSANYIATRLAPHFPLLYKGRHDRIAHECILDTRVLKESAGISVDDIAKRLIDYGFHAPTMSFPVAGTLMVEPTESEPKRELDRFCEAMVAIAGEAAKVAKGEWPSNDNPLVNAPHTAAEALAAEWKHPYSRLEAAHPAGDAD
;
A
#
# COMPACT_ATOMS: atom_id res chain seq x y z
N LEU A 1 -18.67 0.48 -7.84
CA LEU A 1 -18.77 -1.00 -7.75
C LEU A 1 -17.79 -1.54 -6.68
N GLN A 2 -17.87 -1.05 -5.43
CA GLN A 2 -16.94 -1.44 -4.36
C GLN A 2 -17.13 -2.89 -3.91
N THR A 3 -18.32 -3.46 -4.11
CA THR A 3 -18.63 -4.86 -3.77
C THR A 3 -17.70 -5.88 -4.43
N ARG A 4 -16.92 -5.53 -5.45
CA ARG A 4 -15.93 -6.44 -6.05
C ARG A 4 -14.70 -6.67 -5.17
N GLU A 5 -14.47 -5.79 -4.20
CA GLU A 5 -13.20 -5.67 -3.48
C GLU A 5 -13.16 -6.51 -2.20
N GLN A 6 -11.94 -6.74 -1.71
CA GLN A 6 -11.62 -7.64 -0.60
C GLN A 6 -12.37 -7.31 0.70
N HIS A 7 -12.61 -6.03 0.99
CA HIS A 7 -13.22 -5.59 2.25
C HIS A 7 -14.72 -5.96 2.34
N ILE A 8 -15.37 -6.23 1.21
CA ILE A 8 -16.78 -6.69 1.16
C ILE A 8 -16.85 -8.17 0.83
N ARG A 9 -16.18 -8.63 -0.24
CA ARG A 9 -16.35 -9.99 -0.77
C ARG A 9 -15.33 -11.01 -0.31
N ARG A 10 -14.27 -10.61 0.41
CA ARG A 10 -13.29 -11.52 1.03
C ARG A 10 -12.75 -12.54 0.01
N ASP A 11 -12.87 -13.84 0.26
CA ASP A 11 -12.47 -14.94 -0.66
C ASP A 11 -13.14 -14.90 -2.03
N LYS A 12 -14.30 -14.22 -2.15
CA LYS A 12 -15.06 -14.07 -3.40
C LYS A 12 -14.77 -12.75 -4.13
N ALA A 13 -13.80 -11.97 -3.64
CA ALA A 13 -13.37 -10.73 -4.28
C ALA A 13 -12.71 -11.04 -5.64
N THR A 14 -12.67 -10.04 -6.52
CA THR A 14 -12.02 -10.19 -7.84
C THR A 14 -10.50 -10.27 -7.76
N SER A 15 -9.93 -9.81 -6.65
CA SER A 15 -8.49 -9.80 -6.35
C SER A 15 -8.30 -9.57 -4.85
N ASN A 16 -7.12 -9.91 -4.34
CA ASN A 16 -6.69 -9.58 -2.98
C ASN A 16 -6.14 -8.15 -2.86
N ILE A 17 -6.04 -7.38 -3.95
CA ILE A 17 -5.46 -6.03 -3.92
C ILE A 17 -6.23 -5.11 -2.96
N CYS A 18 -5.47 -4.34 -2.17
CA CYS A 18 -5.98 -3.29 -1.28
C CYS A 18 -5.23 -1.98 -1.56
N THR A 19 -4.03 -1.80 -1.01
CA THR A 19 -3.10 -0.74 -1.43
C THR A 19 -2.63 -1.00 -2.86
N ALA A 20 -2.68 0.03 -3.70
CA ALA A 20 -2.28 -0.02 -5.11
C ALA A 20 -1.14 0.98 -5.39
N GLN A 21 -1.32 1.85 -6.38
CA GLN A 21 -0.34 2.83 -6.85
C GLN A 21 -1.00 4.19 -7.15
N ALA A 22 -1.91 4.62 -6.27
CA ALA A 22 -2.78 5.79 -6.51
C ALA A 22 -1.99 7.08 -6.81
N LEU A 23 -0.98 7.41 -6.00
CA LEU A 23 -0.15 8.59 -6.23
C LEU A 23 0.53 8.56 -7.61
N LEU A 24 1.08 7.40 -8.01
CA LEU A 24 1.77 7.23 -9.29
C LEU A 24 0.80 7.27 -10.47
N ALA A 25 -0.42 6.78 -10.30
CA ALA A 25 -1.49 6.92 -11.29
C ALA A 25 -1.90 8.40 -11.46
N ASN A 26 -1.99 9.16 -10.36
CA ASN A 26 -2.25 10.59 -10.40
C ASN A 26 -1.10 11.35 -11.08
N MET A 27 0.16 10.98 -10.84
CA MET A 27 1.32 11.55 -11.54
C MET A 27 1.25 11.27 -13.05
N ALA A 28 0.91 10.04 -13.46
CA ALA A 28 0.75 9.70 -14.87
C ALA A 28 -0.41 10.45 -15.54
N ALA A 29 -1.53 10.62 -14.82
CA ALA A 29 -2.65 11.43 -15.29
C ALA A 29 -2.26 12.91 -15.44
N ALA A 30 -1.53 13.48 -14.47
CA ALA A 30 -1.02 14.83 -14.53
C ALA A 30 -0.04 15.02 -15.72
N TYR A 31 0.85 14.05 -15.96
CA TYR A 31 1.73 14.05 -17.13
C TYR A 31 0.93 14.07 -18.45
N ALA A 32 -0.14 13.27 -18.55
CA ALA A 32 -1.02 13.27 -19.70
C ALA A 32 -1.82 14.58 -19.86
N ILE A 33 -2.25 15.21 -18.76
CA ILE A 33 -2.93 16.52 -18.77
C ILE A 33 -1.97 17.62 -19.24
N TRP A 34 -0.75 17.62 -18.72
CA TRP A 34 0.30 18.57 -19.06
C TRP A 34 0.60 18.56 -20.57
N HIS A 35 0.95 17.38 -21.10
CA HIS A 35 1.36 17.23 -22.49
C HIS A 35 0.19 17.18 -23.46
N GLY A 36 -0.95 16.62 -23.05
CA GLY A 36 -2.12 16.34 -23.88
C GLY A 36 -1.79 15.51 -25.13
N PRO A 37 -2.75 15.34 -26.04
CA PRO A 37 -2.57 14.44 -27.18
C PRO A 37 -1.41 14.88 -28.10
N ALA A 38 -1.27 16.18 -28.38
CA ALA A 38 -0.22 16.70 -29.26
C ALA A 38 1.19 16.55 -28.66
N GLY A 39 1.37 16.86 -27.37
CA GLY A 39 2.66 16.73 -26.70
C GLY A 39 3.09 15.26 -26.59
N LEU A 40 2.17 14.37 -26.21
CA LEU A 40 2.45 12.94 -26.16
C LEU A 40 2.80 12.35 -27.52
N GLN A 41 2.13 12.80 -28.59
CA GLN A 41 2.48 12.43 -29.96
C GLN A 41 3.85 12.94 -30.38
N ALA A 42 4.21 14.17 -30.01
CA ALA A 42 5.53 14.73 -30.31
C ALA A 42 6.64 13.95 -29.60
N ILE A 43 6.44 13.59 -28.32
CA ILE A 43 7.37 12.75 -27.55
C ILE A 43 7.50 11.38 -28.19
N ALA A 44 6.37 10.70 -28.44
CA ALA A 44 6.36 9.38 -29.08
C ALA A 44 7.00 9.40 -30.48
N GLY A 45 6.72 10.43 -31.28
CA GLY A 45 7.29 10.60 -32.62
C GLY A 45 8.80 10.81 -32.60
N ARG A 46 9.31 11.59 -31.63
CA ARG A 46 10.76 11.78 -31.45
C ARG A 46 11.46 10.47 -31.08
N ILE A 47 10.93 9.76 -30.08
CA ILE A 47 11.49 8.47 -29.62
C ILE A 47 11.51 7.47 -30.77
N HIS A 48 10.40 7.36 -31.50
CA HIS A 48 10.33 6.52 -32.68
C HIS A 48 11.35 6.90 -33.75
N GLY A 49 11.50 8.19 -34.04
CA GLY A 49 12.47 8.69 -35.00
C GLY A 49 13.91 8.30 -34.66
N LEU A 50 14.30 8.29 -33.37
CA LEU A 50 15.63 7.81 -32.95
C LEU A 50 15.81 6.32 -33.23
N ALA A 51 14.83 5.50 -32.84
CA ALA A 51 14.87 4.05 -33.06
C ALA A 51 14.88 3.69 -34.54
N ASP A 52 14.09 4.38 -35.35
CA ASP A 52 13.97 4.10 -36.78
C ASP A 52 15.24 4.51 -37.54
N ARG A 53 15.80 5.68 -37.22
CA ARG A 53 17.08 6.13 -37.79
C ARG A 53 18.25 5.25 -37.37
N LEU A 54 18.26 4.73 -36.13
CA LEU A 54 19.24 3.72 -35.73
C LEU A 54 19.10 2.47 -36.61
N ALA A 55 17.89 1.93 -36.74
CA ALA A 55 17.66 0.72 -37.51
C ALA A 55 18.04 0.87 -39.00
N SER A 56 17.68 1.99 -39.62
CA SER A 56 18.09 2.31 -41.00
C SER A 56 19.60 2.44 -41.14
N GLY A 57 20.26 3.10 -40.18
CA GLY A 57 21.71 3.24 -40.13
C GLY A 57 22.45 1.90 -39.99
N LEU A 58 21.96 1.03 -39.11
CA LEU A 58 22.50 -0.32 -38.92
C LEU A 58 22.37 -1.16 -40.19
N LYS A 59 21.20 -1.15 -40.84
CA LYS A 59 20.99 -1.85 -42.12
C LYS A 59 21.92 -1.35 -43.22
N ALA A 60 22.13 -0.03 -43.31
CA ALA A 60 23.04 0.57 -44.28
C ALA A 60 24.51 0.17 -44.03
N ALA A 61 24.89 -0.08 -42.78
CA ALA A 61 26.19 -0.61 -42.39
C ALA A 61 26.32 -2.15 -42.52
N GLY A 62 25.29 -2.83 -43.04
CA GLY A 62 25.29 -4.29 -43.21
C GLY A 62 24.98 -5.08 -41.94
N VAL A 63 24.50 -4.42 -40.87
CA VAL A 63 24.06 -5.08 -39.63
C VAL A 63 22.61 -5.50 -39.77
N SER A 64 22.31 -6.77 -39.53
CA SER A 64 20.95 -7.30 -39.54
C SER A 64 20.15 -6.73 -38.36
N VAL A 65 18.94 -6.25 -38.64
CA VAL A 65 18.00 -5.72 -37.65
C VAL A 65 16.73 -6.57 -37.67
N LEU A 66 16.36 -7.11 -36.50
CA LEU A 66 15.20 -7.98 -36.37
C LEU A 66 13.87 -7.20 -36.38
N GLY A 67 12.86 -7.80 -37.00
CA GLY A 67 11.52 -7.25 -37.12
C GLY A 67 11.39 -6.17 -38.20
N ALA A 68 10.26 -6.15 -38.92
CA ALA A 68 9.98 -5.13 -39.93
C ALA A 68 9.53 -3.80 -39.30
N SER A 69 8.72 -3.87 -38.25
CA SER A 69 8.14 -2.72 -37.55
C SER A 69 8.65 -2.62 -36.12
N ARG A 70 8.77 -1.39 -35.59
CA ARG A 70 9.22 -1.10 -34.22
C ARG A 70 8.79 0.29 -33.77
N PHE A 71 8.55 0.45 -32.48
CA PHE A 71 8.28 1.75 -31.89
C PHE A 71 9.59 2.41 -31.44
N ASP A 72 10.12 2.01 -30.29
CA ASP A 72 11.29 2.60 -29.62
C ASP A 72 12.51 1.67 -29.53
N THR A 73 12.30 0.39 -29.83
CA THR A 73 13.27 -0.67 -29.55
C THR A 73 13.83 -1.28 -30.83
N VAL A 74 15.15 -1.31 -30.95
CA VAL A 74 15.90 -1.91 -32.07
C VAL A 74 16.67 -3.12 -31.56
N THR A 75 16.50 -4.26 -32.22
CA THR A 75 17.30 -5.47 -31.93
C THR A 75 18.20 -5.77 -33.11
N ALA A 76 19.51 -5.76 -32.88
CA ALA A 76 20.55 -5.98 -33.88
C ALA A 76 21.18 -7.37 -33.70
N GLU A 77 21.47 -8.05 -34.82
CA GLU A 77 22.24 -9.30 -34.83
C GLU A 77 23.72 -9.00 -35.07
N VAL A 78 24.54 -9.34 -34.08
CA VAL A 78 25.97 -9.08 -33.96
C VAL A 78 26.67 -10.35 -33.47
N LYS A 79 26.78 -11.35 -34.35
CA LYS A 79 27.29 -12.70 -34.04
C LYS A 79 28.54 -12.67 -33.14
N GLY A 80 28.42 -13.24 -31.93
CA GLY A 80 29.47 -13.34 -30.90
C GLY A 80 29.97 -12.01 -30.33
N LYS A 81 29.36 -10.87 -30.66
CA LYS A 81 29.84 -9.52 -30.32
C LYS A 81 28.92 -8.75 -29.37
N ALA A 82 27.75 -9.28 -29.02
CA ALA A 82 26.76 -8.56 -28.20
C ALA A 82 27.34 -8.07 -26.87
N GLY A 83 28.04 -8.94 -26.13
CA GLY A 83 28.67 -8.57 -24.85
C GLY A 83 29.78 -7.51 -24.98
N ALA A 84 30.60 -7.59 -26.03
CA ALA A 84 31.67 -6.61 -26.27
C ALA A 84 31.13 -5.22 -26.60
N ILE A 85 30.05 -5.16 -27.39
CA ILE A 85 29.34 -3.90 -27.72
C ILE A 85 28.70 -3.30 -26.48
N ALA A 86 27.99 -4.10 -25.67
CA ALA A 86 27.40 -3.62 -24.42
C ALA A 86 28.46 -3.07 -23.45
N ALA A 87 29.59 -3.77 -23.29
CA ALA A 87 30.69 -3.31 -22.45
C ALA A 87 31.36 -2.01 -22.99
N ALA A 88 31.40 -1.83 -24.31
CA ALA A 88 31.88 -0.58 -24.92
C ALA A 88 30.88 0.57 -24.70
N ALA A 89 29.57 0.32 -24.80
CA ALA A 89 28.52 1.29 -24.52
C ALA A 89 28.57 1.76 -23.07
N GLU A 90 28.73 0.82 -22.12
CA GLU A 90 28.73 1.08 -20.69
C GLU A 90 29.84 2.06 -20.27
N LYS A 91 31.03 1.97 -20.90
CA LYS A 91 32.14 2.92 -20.68
C LYS A 91 31.78 4.38 -20.98
N THR A 92 30.74 4.60 -21.76
CA THR A 92 30.23 5.94 -22.13
C THR A 92 28.92 6.28 -21.44
N GLY A 93 28.51 5.52 -20.42
CA GLY A 93 27.30 5.76 -19.64
C GLY A 93 26.01 5.19 -20.26
N ARG A 94 26.10 4.24 -21.21
CA ARG A 94 24.94 3.69 -21.91
C ARG A 94 24.78 2.20 -21.61
N LEU A 95 23.63 1.82 -21.06
CA LEU A 95 23.30 0.44 -20.79
C LEU A 95 22.48 -0.15 -21.94
N LEU A 96 23.00 -1.20 -22.57
CA LEU A 96 22.33 -1.90 -23.66
C LEU A 96 21.94 -3.31 -23.20
N ARG A 97 20.78 -3.80 -23.65
CA ARG A 97 20.28 -5.12 -23.26
C ARG A 97 20.91 -6.20 -24.14
N VAL A 98 21.73 -7.05 -23.54
CA VAL A 98 22.20 -8.30 -24.17
C VAL A 98 21.08 -9.33 -24.08
N ILE A 99 20.59 -9.83 -25.23
CA ILE A 99 19.58 -10.91 -25.28
C ILE A 99 20.29 -12.26 -25.23
N ASP A 100 21.31 -12.43 -26.07
CA ASP A 100 22.16 -13.60 -26.15
C ASP A 100 23.54 -13.20 -26.72
N ALA A 101 24.42 -14.16 -27.02
CA ALA A 101 25.77 -13.89 -27.55
C ALA A 101 25.75 -13.14 -28.90
N ASP A 102 24.68 -13.27 -29.67
CA ASP A 102 24.53 -12.78 -31.03
C ASP A 102 23.56 -11.60 -31.14
N LYS A 103 22.75 -11.30 -30.11
CA LYS A 103 21.69 -10.30 -30.18
C LYS A 103 21.80 -9.27 -29.08
N ILE A 104 21.75 -8.00 -29.49
CA ILE A 104 21.71 -6.85 -28.59
C ILE A 104 20.49 -5.98 -28.92
N SER A 105 19.83 -5.48 -27.87
CA SER A 105 18.62 -4.68 -27.95
C SER A 105 18.84 -3.32 -27.33
N ILE A 106 18.35 -2.29 -28.01
CA ILE A 106 18.48 -0.88 -27.67
C ILE A 106 17.06 -0.31 -27.61
N ALA A 107 16.64 0.19 -26.46
CA ALA A 107 15.39 0.91 -26.30
C ALA A 107 15.71 2.39 -26.07
N PHE A 108 15.17 3.26 -26.91
CA PHE A 108 15.21 4.70 -26.69
C PHE A 108 14.01 5.13 -25.85
N ASP A 109 14.16 6.23 -25.12
CA ASP A 109 13.12 6.79 -24.28
C ASP A 109 13.07 8.32 -24.40
N GLU A 110 12.22 8.96 -23.60
CA GLU A 110 12.04 10.41 -23.62
C GLU A 110 13.35 11.18 -23.33
N THR A 111 14.27 10.63 -22.55
CA THR A 111 15.54 11.28 -22.20
C THR A 111 16.61 11.12 -23.26
N SER A 112 16.40 10.22 -24.22
CA SER A 112 17.37 9.92 -25.28
C SER A 112 17.58 11.11 -26.22
N THR A 113 18.83 11.33 -26.62
CA THR A 113 19.25 12.45 -27.45
C THR A 113 19.84 12.02 -28.80
N GLU A 114 20.06 12.98 -29.70
CA GLU A 114 20.78 12.74 -30.96
C GLU A 114 22.22 12.24 -30.70
N ALA A 115 22.88 12.76 -29.67
CA ALA A 115 24.21 12.31 -29.29
C ALA A 115 24.23 10.84 -28.83
N ASP A 116 23.15 10.37 -28.19
CA ASP A 116 23.00 8.96 -27.83
C ASP A 116 22.83 8.09 -29.06
N LEU A 117 22.01 8.52 -30.01
CA LEU A 117 21.82 7.84 -31.28
C LEU A 117 23.14 7.73 -32.07
N GLU A 118 23.89 8.83 -32.20
CA GLU A 118 25.19 8.84 -32.87
C GLU A 118 26.21 7.92 -32.18
N ALA A 119 26.32 8.02 -30.85
CA ALA A 119 27.23 7.21 -30.07
C ALA A 119 26.90 5.71 -30.20
N ILE A 120 25.62 5.35 -30.08
CA ILE A 120 25.17 3.97 -30.20
C ILE A 120 25.40 3.45 -31.62
N ALA A 121 25.05 4.20 -32.67
CA ALA A 121 25.31 3.79 -34.05
C ALA A 121 26.80 3.55 -34.32
N GLY A 122 27.66 4.41 -33.75
CA GLY A 122 29.11 4.29 -33.84
C GLY A 122 29.66 2.98 -33.29
N LEU A 123 29.04 2.39 -32.26
CA LEU A 123 29.44 1.09 -31.70
C LEU A 123 29.31 -0.06 -32.72
N PHE A 124 28.50 0.11 -33.76
CA PHE A 124 28.30 -0.85 -34.84
C PHE A 124 29.04 -0.47 -36.12
N GLY A 125 29.86 0.59 -36.09
CA GLY A 125 30.47 1.16 -37.29
C GLY A 125 29.46 1.82 -38.24
N ALA A 126 28.27 2.16 -37.72
CA ALA A 126 27.19 2.78 -38.47
C ALA A 126 27.13 4.30 -38.20
N LYS A 127 26.30 4.98 -39.00
CA LYS A 127 25.85 6.36 -38.74
C LYS A 127 24.31 6.36 -38.69
N PRO A 128 23.68 7.33 -38.02
CA PRO A 128 22.24 7.47 -38.05
C PRO A 128 21.74 7.57 -39.50
N GLY A 129 20.73 6.77 -39.85
CA GLY A 129 20.12 6.77 -41.18
C GLY A 129 19.05 7.84 -41.36
N ALA A 130 18.42 7.81 -42.53
CA ALA A 130 17.16 8.52 -42.77
C ALA A 130 15.99 7.79 -42.10
N ASP A 131 14.85 8.49 -41.98
CA ASP A 131 13.57 7.91 -41.57
C ASP A 131 13.19 6.77 -42.53
N GLY A 132 13.07 5.56 -41.98
CA GLY A 132 12.83 4.29 -42.65
C GLY A 132 11.38 3.83 -42.60
N GLY A 133 10.48 4.58 -41.94
CA GLY A 133 9.04 4.30 -41.94
C GLY A 133 8.65 3.00 -41.25
N SER A 134 9.28 2.65 -40.12
CA SER A 134 9.04 1.37 -39.42
C SER A 134 7.96 1.39 -38.33
N MET A 135 7.15 2.46 -38.23
CA MET A 135 6.12 2.59 -37.20
C MET A 135 5.12 1.42 -37.21
N PRO A 136 4.80 0.82 -36.03
CA PRO A 136 3.80 -0.22 -35.94
C PRO A 136 2.40 0.39 -36.07
N GLY A 137 1.87 0.39 -37.30
CA GLY A 137 0.54 0.90 -37.60
C GLY A 137 0.52 2.40 -37.91
N LYS A 138 -0.69 2.99 -37.90
CA LYS A 138 -0.89 4.41 -38.20
C LYS A 138 -0.81 5.24 -36.92
N PRO A 139 -0.23 6.46 -36.97
CA PRO A 139 -0.34 7.41 -35.88
C PRO A 139 -1.81 7.61 -35.47
N ARG A 140 -2.08 7.66 -34.16
CA ARG A 140 -3.43 8.00 -33.69
C ARG A 140 -3.82 9.40 -34.20
N GLY A 141 -5.07 9.57 -34.61
CA GLY A 141 -5.62 10.88 -34.97
C GLY A 141 -5.97 11.73 -33.75
N LYS A 142 -6.83 12.73 -33.93
CA LYS A 142 -7.33 13.60 -32.85
C LYS A 142 -8.40 12.93 -31.94
N GLU A 143 -8.52 11.61 -32.01
CA GLU A 143 -9.62 10.83 -31.42
C GLU A 143 -9.34 10.34 -29.99
N PHE A 144 -8.21 10.72 -29.38
CA PHE A 144 -7.84 10.30 -28.02
C PHE A 144 -7.54 11.51 -27.14
N LEU A 145 -7.81 11.38 -25.84
CA LEU A 145 -7.71 12.47 -24.86
C LEU A 145 -8.51 13.71 -25.29
N THR A 146 -9.72 13.51 -25.81
CA THR A 146 -10.59 14.58 -26.35
C THR A 146 -11.30 15.39 -25.27
N GLN A 147 -11.27 14.93 -24.02
CA GLN A 147 -11.91 15.61 -22.90
C GLN A 147 -11.21 16.95 -22.60
N PRO A 148 -11.96 18.02 -22.29
CA PRO A 148 -11.41 19.36 -22.09
C PRO A 148 -10.21 19.43 -21.14
N ILE A 149 -10.19 18.61 -20.08
CA ILE A 149 -9.11 18.59 -19.10
C ILE A 149 -7.71 18.37 -19.70
N PHE A 150 -7.61 17.60 -20.78
CA PHE A 150 -6.35 17.34 -21.48
C PHE A 150 -5.92 18.49 -22.40
N HIS A 151 -6.66 19.59 -22.43
CA HIS A 151 -6.44 20.76 -23.28
C HIS A 151 -6.33 22.08 -22.50
N GLU A 152 -6.78 22.12 -21.24
CA GLU A 152 -6.94 23.36 -20.45
C GLU A 152 -5.66 23.81 -19.70
N ASN A 153 -4.78 22.90 -19.30
CA ASN A 153 -3.66 23.22 -18.38
C ASN A 153 -2.30 23.19 -19.11
N ARG A 154 -2.05 24.19 -19.96
CA ARG A 154 -0.87 24.24 -20.87
C ARG A 154 0.28 25.13 -20.42
N SER A 155 0.08 25.92 -19.38
CA SER A 155 1.12 26.73 -18.76
C SER A 155 1.45 26.17 -17.39
N GLU A 156 2.70 26.33 -16.94
CA GLU A 156 3.14 25.87 -15.63
C GLU A 156 2.27 26.48 -14.53
N THR A 157 1.95 27.77 -14.65
CA THR A 157 1.02 28.48 -13.78
C THR A 157 -0.35 27.80 -13.68
N ASP A 158 -0.95 27.41 -14.81
CA ASP A 158 -2.28 26.77 -14.80
C ASP A 158 -2.23 25.36 -14.22
N MET A 159 -1.17 24.60 -14.52
CA MET A 159 -0.95 23.28 -13.92
C MET A 159 -0.75 23.37 -12.40
N MET A 160 0.06 24.31 -11.93
CA MET A 160 0.26 24.54 -10.50
C MET A 160 -1.06 24.90 -9.80
N ARG A 161 -1.87 25.76 -10.41
CA ARG A 161 -3.20 26.09 -9.90
C ARG A 161 -4.13 24.88 -9.93
N PHE A 162 -4.08 24.06 -10.98
CA PHE A 162 -4.89 22.84 -11.09
C PHE A 162 -4.56 21.84 -9.99
N LEU A 163 -3.29 21.49 -9.82
CA LEU A 163 -2.83 20.58 -8.78
C LEU A 163 -3.19 21.11 -7.39
N ARG A 164 -2.99 22.41 -7.15
CA ARG A 164 -3.37 23.04 -5.88
C ARG A 164 -4.87 22.97 -5.61
N ARG A 165 -5.71 23.26 -6.61
CA ARG A 165 -7.19 23.16 -6.50
C ARG A 165 -7.66 21.74 -6.19
N LEU A 166 -6.96 20.71 -6.66
CA LEU A 166 -7.27 19.32 -6.31
C LEU A 166 -6.82 19.02 -4.89
N ALA A 167 -5.57 19.33 -4.55
CA ALA A 167 -5.03 19.12 -3.21
C ALA A 167 -5.88 19.84 -2.13
N ASP A 168 -6.40 21.04 -2.42
CA ASP A 168 -7.19 21.79 -1.44
C ASP A 168 -8.53 21.13 -1.09
N LYS A 169 -9.06 20.25 -1.95
CA LYS A 169 -10.30 19.49 -1.73
C LYS A 169 -10.11 18.26 -0.84
N ASP A 170 -8.86 17.81 -0.69
CA ASP A 170 -8.54 16.59 0.04
C ASP A 170 -8.06 16.97 1.44
N LEU A 171 -8.65 16.36 2.48
CA LEU A 171 -8.11 16.44 3.84
C LEU A 171 -6.92 15.47 3.94
N ALA A 172 -5.78 15.98 4.38
CA ALA A 172 -4.53 15.23 4.53
C ALA A 172 -3.88 15.53 5.90
N LEU A 173 -2.80 14.80 6.22
CA LEU A 173 -2.13 14.82 7.53
C LEU A 173 -1.49 16.17 7.89
N ASP A 174 -1.31 17.08 6.93
CA ASP A 174 -0.85 18.44 7.19
C ASP A 174 -1.96 19.35 7.76
N ARG A 175 -3.21 18.87 7.86
CA ARG A 175 -4.37 19.62 8.35
C ARG A 175 -4.92 19.11 9.67
N ALA A 176 -5.09 17.80 9.81
CA ALA A 176 -5.69 17.17 10.99
C ALA A 176 -5.29 15.70 11.08
N MET A 177 -5.45 15.12 12.28
CA MET A 177 -5.35 13.67 12.45
C MET A 177 -6.36 12.94 11.56
N ILE A 178 -5.92 11.85 10.94
CA ILE A 178 -6.78 10.91 10.19
C ILE A 178 -6.76 9.57 10.93
N PRO A 179 -7.66 9.33 11.91
CA PRO A 179 -7.54 8.22 12.85
C PRO A 179 -8.10 6.89 12.30
N LEU A 180 -7.71 6.52 11.08
CA LEU A 180 -8.14 5.30 10.41
C LEU A 180 -7.54 4.05 11.08
N GLY A 181 -8.37 3.27 11.78
CA GLY A 181 -7.99 1.96 12.29
C GLY A 181 -7.46 1.02 11.20
N SER A 182 -6.47 0.21 11.54
CA SER A 182 -5.74 -0.69 10.65
C SER A 182 -4.98 0.03 9.52
N CYS A 183 -4.76 1.34 9.59
CA CYS A 183 -4.03 2.12 8.58
C CYS A 183 -2.74 2.73 9.09
N THR A 184 -2.60 2.99 10.40
CA THR A 184 -1.45 3.65 11.02
C THR A 184 -1.06 4.91 10.27
N MET A 185 -1.93 5.93 10.31
CA MET A 185 -1.72 7.23 9.66
C MET A 185 -0.69 8.10 10.42
N LYS A 186 0.53 7.58 10.59
CA LYS A 186 1.62 8.25 11.30
C LYS A 186 2.35 9.28 10.41
N LEU A 187 3.28 10.01 11.01
CA LEU A 187 4.14 10.94 10.30
C LEU A 187 4.91 10.27 9.15
N ASN A 188 4.84 10.86 7.96
CA ASN A 188 5.78 10.61 6.87
C ASN A 188 6.79 11.76 6.87
N ALA A 189 7.97 11.58 7.48
CA ALA A 189 8.83 12.71 7.76
C ALA A 189 9.48 13.25 6.47
N ALA A 190 9.62 14.58 6.37
CA ALA A 190 10.26 15.22 5.22
C ALA A 190 11.68 14.68 4.99
N ALA A 191 12.43 14.42 6.08
CA ALA A 191 13.75 13.82 6.00
C ALA A 191 13.71 12.42 5.37
N GLU A 192 12.74 11.58 5.74
CA GLU A 192 12.59 10.21 5.23
C GLU A 192 12.19 10.19 3.75
N MET A 193 11.37 11.15 3.30
CA MET A 193 10.91 11.25 1.91
C MET A 193 11.93 11.88 0.97
N MET A 194 12.83 12.73 1.48
CA MET A 194 13.78 13.51 0.68
C MET A 194 14.62 12.66 -0.31
N PRO A 195 15.12 11.46 0.05
CA PRO A 195 15.95 10.68 -0.87
C PRO A 195 15.22 10.10 -2.07
N VAL A 196 13.89 9.97 -2.02
CA VAL A 196 13.11 9.33 -3.10
C VAL A 196 13.31 10.04 -4.44
N SER A 197 13.50 11.36 -4.42
CA SER A 197 13.72 12.18 -5.61
C SER A 197 15.21 12.39 -5.97
N TRP A 198 16.15 11.81 -5.22
CA TRP A 198 17.57 11.91 -5.56
C TRP A 198 17.83 11.17 -6.88
N PRO A 199 18.61 11.75 -7.82
CA PRO A 199 18.90 11.08 -9.09
C PRO A 199 19.52 9.68 -8.92
N SER A 200 20.35 9.48 -7.89
CA SER A 200 20.97 8.18 -7.56
C SER A 200 19.98 7.12 -7.05
N VAL A 201 18.77 7.53 -6.67
CA VAL A 201 17.69 6.65 -6.19
C VAL A 201 16.63 6.51 -7.29
N ALA A 202 16.11 7.62 -7.81
CA ALA A 202 14.98 7.66 -8.74
C ALA A 202 15.30 7.15 -10.15
N ASN A 203 16.56 7.26 -10.61
CA ASN A 203 16.90 7.03 -12.03
C ASN A 203 17.66 5.72 -12.28
N LEU A 204 17.70 4.80 -11.32
CA LEU A 204 18.32 3.49 -11.53
C LEU A 204 17.33 2.55 -12.22
N HIS A 205 17.68 2.05 -13.41
CA HIS A 205 16.89 1.02 -14.08
C HIS A 205 16.88 -0.27 -13.23
N PRO A 206 15.71 -0.92 -12.99
CA PRO A 206 15.61 -2.07 -12.07
C PRO A 206 16.43 -3.29 -12.48
N PHE A 207 16.85 -3.36 -13.75
CA PHE A 207 17.71 -4.41 -14.30
C PHE A 207 19.11 -3.90 -14.69
N ALA A 208 19.56 -2.78 -14.12
CA ALA A 208 20.94 -2.33 -14.28
C ALA A 208 21.92 -3.40 -13.77
N PRO A 209 23.17 -3.44 -14.29
CA PRO A 209 24.19 -4.37 -13.82
C PRO A 209 24.36 -4.28 -12.29
N ALA A 210 24.63 -5.42 -11.64
CA ALA A 210 24.73 -5.49 -10.17
C ALA A 210 25.69 -4.43 -9.58
N GLY A 211 26.80 -4.17 -10.26
CA GLY A 211 27.80 -3.16 -9.86
C GLY A 211 27.28 -1.72 -9.80
N HIS A 212 26.17 -1.40 -10.48
CA HIS A 212 25.55 -0.06 -10.46
C HIS A 212 24.58 0.12 -9.29
N SER A 213 24.23 -0.97 -8.61
CA SER A 213 23.22 -1.01 -7.55
C SER A 213 23.81 -1.16 -6.14
N GLY A 214 25.13 -0.93 -5.96
CA GLY A 214 25.82 -1.17 -4.68
C GLY A 214 25.18 -0.47 -3.48
N GLY A 215 24.76 0.80 -3.62
CA GLY A 215 24.06 1.53 -2.57
C GLY A 215 22.69 0.95 -2.24
N TYR A 216 21.91 0.57 -3.26
CA TYR A 216 20.64 -0.14 -3.08
C TYR A 216 20.83 -1.48 -2.37
N ARG A 217 21.83 -2.28 -2.79
CA ARG A 217 22.14 -3.58 -2.19
C ARG A 217 22.51 -3.46 -0.71
N ALA A 218 23.30 -2.45 -0.34
CA ALA A 218 23.64 -2.18 1.05
C ALA A 218 22.42 -1.77 1.88
N MET A 219 21.60 -0.83 1.37
CA MET A 219 20.36 -0.40 2.04
C MET A 219 19.37 -1.56 2.22
N ILE A 220 19.20 -2.39 1.19
CA ILE A 220 18.34 -3.58 1.23
C ILE A 220 18.86 -4.57 2.28
N ALA A 221 20.17 -4.84 2.33
CA ALA A 221 20.76 -5.72 3.32
C ALA A 221 20.57 -5.21 4.75
N ASP A 222 20.73 -3.90 4.98
CA ASP A 222 20.43 -3.27 6.27
C ASP A 222 18.96 -3.49 6.65
N LEU A 223 18.03 -3.22 5.73
CA LEU A 223 16.60 -3.38 5.95
C LEU A 223 16.22 -4.83 6.24
N GLU A 224 16.73 -5.79 5.48
CA GLU A 224 16.48 -7.22 5.70
C GLU A 224 16.97 -7.64 7.09
N ALA A 225 18.15 -7.18 7.51
CA ALA A 225 18.70 -7.47 8.83
C ALA A 225 17.88 -6.83 9.96
N TRP A 226 17.54 -5.54 9.85
CA TRP A 226 16.78 -4.83 10.88
C TRP A 226 15.35 -5.34 11.00
N LEU A 227 14.68 -5.61 9.87
CA LEU A 227 13.33 -6.18 9.88
C LEU A 227 13.35 -7.60 10.43
N SER A 228 14.38 -8.41 10.15
CA SER A 228 14.56 -9.73 10.76
C SER A 228 14.66 -9.63 12.28
N GLU A 229 15.45 -8.69 12.80
CA GLU A 229 15.58 -8.46 14.25
C GLU A 229 14.27 -7.97 14.88
N ILE A 230 13.59 -7.00 14.25
CA ILE A 230 12.30 -6.45 14.73
C ILE A 230 11.23 -7.54 14.81
N THR A 231 11.29 -8.53 13.92
CA THR A 231 10.23 -9.54 13.79
C THR A 231 10.60 -10.93 14.34
N GLY A 232 11.86 -11.19 14.64
CA GLY A 232 12.34 -12.49 15.13
C GLY A 232 12.38 -13.59 14.05
N PHE A 233 12.55 -13.20 12.79
CA PHE A 233 12.65 -14.12 11.64
C PHE A 233 14.10 -14.30 11.17
N ASP A 234 14.35 -15.39 10.44
CA ASP A 234 15.70 -15.80 10.01
C ASP A 234 16.08 -15.27 8.62
N ALA A 235 15.09 -14.82 7.84
CA ALA A 235 15.27 -14.18 6.55
C ALA A 235 14.10 -13.25 6.22
N VAL A 236 14.39 -12.17 5.48
CA VAL A 236 13.40 -11.22 4.94
C VAL A 236 13.61 -11.07 3.45
N THR A 237 12.53 -10.85 2.70
CA THR A 237 12.59 -10.37 1.31
C THR A 237 11.73 -9.12 1.14
N LEU A 238 12.25 -8.14 0.38
CA LEU A 238 11.58 -6.88 0.08
C LEU A 238 10.79 -6.89 -1.24
N GLN A 239 10.73 -8.02 -1.95
CA GLN A 239 10.12 -8.09 -3.28
C GLN A 239 8.62 -7.73 -3.32
N PRO A 240 7.76 -8.20 -2.40
CA PRO A 240 6.33 -7.92 -2.51
C PRO A 240 6.02 -6.43 -2.30
N ASN A 241 5.29 -5.84 -3.24
CA ASN A 241 5.07 -4.38 -3.33
C ASN A 241 3.71 -3.92 -2.77
N ALA A 242 3.09 -4.72 -1.88
CA ALA A 242 1.90 -4.36 -1.10
C ALA A 242 1.71 -5.40 0.01
N GLY A 243 0.95 -5.09 1.06
CA GLY A 243 0.67 -6.03 2.15
C GLY A 243 -0.01 -7.32 1.65
N SER A 244 -1.02 -7.18 0.78
CA SER A 244 -1.70 -8.31 0.12
C SER A 244 -0.76 -9.16 -0.75
N GLN A 245 0.26 -8.54 -1.37
CA GLN A 245 1.30 -9.28 -2.09
C GLN A 245 2.24 -10.02 -1.12
N GLY A 246 2.48 -9.47 0.07
CA GLY A 246 3.18 -10.15 1.17
C GLY A 246 2.41 -11.38 1.65
N GLU A 247 1.09 -11.28 1.83
CA GLU A 247 0.22 -12.43 2.13
C GLU A 247 0.32 -13.50 1.06
N TYR A 248 0.12 -13.12 -0.20
CA TYR A 248 0.25 -14.03 -1.33
C TYR A 248 1.62 -14.71 -1.37
N ALA A 249 2.71 -13.96 -1.18
CA ALA A 249 4.07 -14.47 -1.16
C ALA A 249 4.33 -15.44 0.00
N GLY A 250 3.86 -15.10 1.21
CA GLY A 250 4.03 -15.94 2.40
C GLY A 250 3.27 -17.26 2.28
N LEU A 251 2.04 -17.22 1.76
CA LEU A 251 1.27 -18.45 1.51
C LEU A 251 1.86 -19.29 0.38
N LEU A 252 2.46 -18.67 -0.65
CA LEU A 252 3.24 -19.40 -1.66
C LEU A 252 4.47 -20.09 -1.04
N ALA A 253 5.16 -19.43 -0.11
CA ALA A 253 6.28 -20.03 0.61
C ALA A 253 5.84 -21.24 1.44
N ILE A 254 4.74 -21.13 2.18
CA ILE A 254 4.11 -22.25 2.91
C ILE A 254 3.74 -23.39 1.93
N ARG A 255 3.11 -23.06 0.79
CA ARG A 255 2.74 -24.07 -0.22
C ARG A 255 3.96 -24.76 -0.82
N GLY A 256 5.03 -24.01 -1.07
CA GLY A 256 6.31 -24.53 -1.54
C GLY A 256 6.92 -25.51 -0.55
N TYR A 257 6.90 -25.14 0.74
CA TYR A 257 7.36 -25.98 1.83
C TYR A 257 6.61 -27.32 1.93
N HIS A 258 5.26 -27.30 1.94
CA HIS A 258 4.48 -28.54 1.95
C HIS A 258 4.76 -29.42 0.73
N ARG A 259 4.85 -28.83 -0.48
CA ARG A 259 5.13 -29.57 -1.71
C ARG A 259 6.50 -30.26 -1.68
N ALA A 260 7.52 -29.57 -1.17
CA ALA A 260 8.86 -30.14 -1.07
C ALA A 260 8.95 -31.33 -0.12
N ARG A 261 8.02 -31.43 0.85
CA ARG A 261 7.89 -32.59 1.76
C ARG A 261 6.95 -33.69 1.22
N GLY A 262 6.45 -33.57 0.00
CA GLY A 262 5.45 -34.51 -0.54
C GLY A 262 4.03 -34.31 0.01
N GLU A 263 3.78 -33.21 0.71
CA GLU A 263 2.50 -32.90 1.37
C GLU A 263 1.68 -31.88 0.60
N GLY A 264 1.80 -31.85 -0.73
CA GLY A 264 1.08 -30.90 -1.59
C GLY A 264 -0.44 -31.00 -1.54
N HIS A 265 -1.00 -32.01 -0.86
CA HIS A 265 -2.43 -32.17 -0.59
C HIS A 265 -2.92 -31.22 0.51
N ARG A 266 -2.02 -30.68 1.35
CA ARG A 266 -2.37 -29.69 2.38
C ARG A 266 -2.73 -28.37 1.73
N THR A 267 -4.02 -28.04 1.72
CA THR A 267 -4.57 -26.83 1.08
C THR A 267 -5.59 -26.09 1.94
N VAL A 268 -5.93 -26.59 3.14
CA VAL A 268 -6.86 -25.89 4.05
C VAL A 268 -6.15 -24.75 4.77
N CYS A 269 -6.73 -23.56 4.69
CA CYS A 269 -6.29 -22.37 5.41
C CYS A 269 -7.36 -21.94 6.42
N LEU A 270 -7.03 -22.02 7.71
CA LEU A 270 -7.87 -21.55 8.79
C LEU A 270 -7.74 -20.02 8.90
N ILE A 271 -8.87 -19.32 8.93
CA ILE A 271 -8.88 -17.85 8.97
C ILE A 271 -9.96 -17.38 9.96
N PRO A 272 -9.61 -16.64 11.02
CA PRO A 272 -10.59 -16.03 11.92
C PRO A 272 -11.60 -15.15 11.18
N SER A 273 -12.85 -15.12 11.63
CA SER A 273 -13.88 -14.24 11.07
C SER A 273 -13.54 -12.75 11.19
N SER A 274 -12.71 -12.37 12.15
CA SER A 274 -12.21 -11.01 12.37
C SER A 274 -11.11 -10.59 11.39
N ALA A 275 -10.44 -11.54 10.71
CA ALA A 275 -9.30 -11.24 9.86
C ALA A 275 -9.65 -10.26 8.73
N HIS A 276 -8.67 -9.46 8.30
CA HIS A 276 -8.82 -8.55 7.17
C HIS A 276 -9.26 -9.29 5.90
N GLY A 277 -10.00 -8.60 5.02
CA GLY A 277 -10.58 -9.22 3.81
C GLY A 277 -9.54 -9.68 2.79
N THR A 278 -8.31 -9.16 2.87
CA THR A 278 -7.18 -9.61 2.05
C THR A 278 -6.78 -11.03 2.38
N ASN A 279 -6.77 -11.45 3.66
CA ASN A 279 -6.33 -12.78 4.09
C ASN A 279 -7.07 -13.91 3.35
N PRO A 280 -8.41 -13.98 3.36
CA PRO A 280 -9.15 -15.00 2.61
C PRO A 280 -9.03 -14.83 1.09
N ALA A 281 -8.90 -13.61 0.57
CA ALA A 281 -8.68 -13.38 -0.86
C ALA A 281 -7.31 -13.90 -1.32
N SER A 282 -6.26 -13.67 -0.54
CA SER A 282 -4.89 -14.15 -0.76
C SER A 282 -4.83 -15.67 -0.69
N ALA A 283 -5.50 -16.28 0.31
CA ALA A 283 -5.61 -17.73 0.44
C ALA A 283 -6.32 -18.36 -0.78
N ALA A 284 -7.45 -17.80 -1.22
CA ALA A 284 -8.14 -18.27 -2.42
C ALA A 284 -7.25 -18.14 -3.67
N MET A 285 -6.50 -17.03 -3.80
CA MET A 285 -5.61 -16.78 -4.95
C MET A 285 -4.46 -17.80 -5.05
N VAL A 286 -3.92 -18.30 -3.93
CA VAL A 286 -2.92 -19.38 -3.95
C VAL A 286 -3.52 -20.78 -4.11
N GLY A 287 -4.84 -20.89 -4.23
CA GLY A 287 -5.58 -22.14 -4.38
C GLY A 287 -5.80 -22.89 -3.07
N MET A 288 -5.82 -22.21 -1.92
CA MET A 288 -6.19 -22.79 -0.63
C MET A 288 -7.71 -22.72 -0.40
N SER A 289 -8.24 -23.72 0.31
CA SER A 289 -9.62 -23.73 0.77
C SER A 289 -9.72 -22.99 2.10
N VAL A 290 -10.48 -21.90 2.14
CA VAL A 290 -10.68 -21.09 3.34
C VAL A 290 -11.69 -21.77 4.26
N VAL A 291 -11.29 -22.02 5.50
CA VAL A 291 -12.17 -22.48 6.57
C VAL A 291 -12.19 -21.41 7.66
N VAL A 292 -13.36 -20.81 7.87
CA VAL A 292 -13.51 -19.71 8.84
C VAL A 292 -13.43 -20.26 10.25
N VAL A 293 -12.61 -19.67 11.12
CA VAL A 293 -12.59 -19.91 12.58
C VAL A 293 -13.44 -18.84 13.25
N ARG A 294 -14.29 -19.22 14.20
CA ARG A 294 -15.15 -18.27 14.92
C ARG A 294 -14.33 -17.37 15.83
N CYS A 295 -14.91 -16.22 16.18
CA CYS A 295 -14.48 -15.42 17.31
C CYS A 295 -15.51 -15.56 18.45
N THR A 296 -15.06 -15.41 19.69
CA THR A 296 -15.92 -15.34 20.87
C THR A 296 -16.71 -14.02 20.89
N GLU A 297 -17.69 -13.89 21.79
CA GLU A 297 -18.43 -12.64 21.97
C GLU A 297 -17.52 -11.48 22.38
N ASP A 298 -16.45 -11.76 23.13
CA ASP A 298 -15.38 -10.81 23.50
C ASP A 298 -14.41 -10.49 22.34
N GLY A 299 -14.64 -11.04 21.15
CA GLY A 299 -13.89 -10.74 19.93
C GLY A 299 -12.55 -11.47 19.78
N ASN A 300 -12.19 -12.38 20.68
CA ASN A 300 -10.97 -13.20 20.54
C ASN A 300 -11.21 -14.38 19.59
N ILE A 301 -10.17 -14.95 19.02
CA ILE A 301 -10.26 -16.25 18.31
C ILE A 301 -10.82 -17.33 19.25
N ASP A 302 -11.86 -18.06 18.81
CA ASP A 302 -12.42 -19.20 19.54
C ASP A 302 -11.43 -20.37 19.46
N VAL A 303 -10.66 -20.57 20.53
CA VAL A 303 -9.61 -21.60 20.63
C VAL A 303 -10.17 -23.01 20.49
N GLU A 304 -11.36 -23.28 21.02
CA GLU A 304 -11.98 -24.60 20.94
C GLU A 304 -12.47 -24.90 19.52
N ASP A 305 -13.02 -23.90 18.84
CA ASP A 305 -13.33 -24.00 17.40
C ASP A 305 -12.07 -24.18 16.54
N LEU A 306 -10.98 -23.48 16.87
CA LEU A 306 -9.69 -23.65 16.20
C LEU A 306 -9.19 -25.10 16.35
N LYS A 307 -9.19 -25.64 17.58
CA LYS A 307 -8.80 -27.04 17.84
C LYS A 307 -9.67 -28.02 17.07
N ALA A 308 -10.99 -27.84 17.10
CA ALA A 308 -11.92 -28.70 16.39
C ALA A 308 -11.64 -28.71 14.88
N LYS A 309 -11.44 -27.54 14.27
CA LYS A 309 -11.14 -27.41 12.83
C LYS A 309 -9.75 -27.89 12.46
N ALA A 310 -8.76 -27.65 13.30
CA ALA A 310 -7.42 -28.16 13.11
C ALA A 310 -7.39 -29.70 13.15
N ALA A 311 -8.16 -30.31 14.07
CA ALA A 311 -8.33 -31.77 14.13
C ALA A 311 -9.12 -32.32 12.94
N GLU A 312 -10.25 -31.71 12.57
CA GLU A 312 -11.07 -32.09 11.41
C GLU A 312 -10.25 -32.07 10.12
N HIS A 313 -9.48 -31.01 9.91
CA HIS A 313 -8.68 -30.81 8.70
C HIS A 313 -7.22 -31.24 8.86
N SER A 314 -6.84 -31.99 9.90
CA SER A 314 -5.43 -32.25 10.24
C SER A 314 -4.60 -32.84 9.10
N LYS A 315 -5.22 -33.65 8.23
CA LYS A 315 -4.55 -34.24 7.06
C LYS A 315 -4.29 -33.23 5.94
N ASP A 316 -5.17 -32.24 5.80
CA ASP A 316 -5.16 -31.27 4.70
C ASP A 316 -4.81 -29.85 5.16
N LEU A 317 -4.52 -29.65 6.45
CA LEU A 317 -4.21 -28.35 7.05
C LEU A 317 -2.87 -27.84 6.51
N ALA A 318 -2.92 -26.71 5.82
CA ALA A 318 -1.77 -26.00 5.29
C ALA A 318 -1.36 -24.83 6.19
N ALA A 319 -2.32 -23.99 6.58
CA ALA A 319 -2.00 -22.77 7.32
C ALA A 319 -3.11 -22.29 8.27
N LEU A 320 -2.71 -21.49 9.25
CA LEU A 320 -3.54 -20.50 9.93
C LEU A 320 -3.07 -19.11 9.50
N MET A 321 -3.99 -18.24 9.09
CA MET A 321 -3.74 -16.80 8.97
C MET A 321 -4.43 -16.07 10.11
N PHE A 322 -3.68 -15.37 10.96
CA PHE A 322 -4.26 -14.51 12.00
C PHE A 322 -3.50 -13.20 12.13
N THR A 323 -4.18 -12.19 12.66
CA THR A 323 -3.63 -10.85 12.89
C THR A 323 -3.40 -10.67 14.38
N TYR A 324 -2.24 -10.14 14.77
CA TYR A 324 -1.96 -9.85 16.17
C TYR A 324 -1.19 -8.53 16.36
N PRO A 325 -1.65 -7.62 17.23
CA PRO A 325 -2.95 -7.64 17.91
C PRO A 325 -4.11 -7.74 16.92
N SER A 326 -5.22 -8.31 17.33
CA SER A 326 -6.31 -8.61 16.40
C SER A 326 -6.85 -7.34 15.76
N THR A 327 -7.62 -7.47 14.68
CA THR A 327 -8.34 -6.36 14.04
C THR A 327 -9.38 -5.70 14.95
N HIS A 328 -9.62 -6.25 16.14
CA HIS A 328 -10.42 -5.61 17.19
C HIS A 328 -9.60 -4.66 18.08
N GLY A 329 -8.29 -4.53 17.84
CA GLY A 329 -7.41 -3.68 18.62
C GLY A 329 -7.03 -4.24 19.99
N VAL A 330 -7.11 -5.57 20.18
CA VAL A 330 -6.83 -6.23 21.47
C VAL A 330 -5.69 -7.24 21.36
N TYR A 331 -4.89 -7.33 22.42
CA TYR A 331 -3.92 -8.40 22.60
C TYR A 331 -4.65 -9.67 23.03
N GLU A 332 -4.82 -10.60 22.10
CA GLU A 332 -5.41 -11.90 22.41
C GLU A 332 -4.52 -12.69 23.39
N GLU A 333 -5.14 -13.31 24.37
CA GLU A 333 -4.46 -14.27 25.24
C GLU A 333 -4.28 -15.59 24.49
N GLY A 334 -3.13 -16.26 24.68
CA GLY A 334 -2.91 -17.58 24.08
C GLY A 334 -2.46 -17.58 22.61
N ALA A 335 -1.99 -16.46 22.05
CA ALA A 335 -1.47 -16.43 20.66
C ALA A 335 -0.41 -17.50 20.37
N ARG A 336 0.42 -17.85 21.37
CA ARG A 336 1.38 -18.96 21.30
C ARG A 336 0.70 -20.32 21.20
N ASP A 337 -0.39 -20.51 21.93
CA ASP A 337 -1.16 -21.74 21.93
C ASP A 337 -1.86 -21.94 20.58
N LEU A 338 -2.36 -20.86 19.96
CA LEU A 338 -2.90 -20.91 18.59
C LEU A 338 -1.85 -21.43 17.60
N CYS A 339 -0.61 -20.93 17.71
CA CYS A 339 0.50 -21.39 16.87
C CYS A 339 0.79 -22.89 17.11
N ALA A 340 0.88 -23.29 18.38
CA ALA A 340 1.17 -24.66 18.77
C ALA A 340 0.11 -25.65 18.26
N ILE A 341 -1.19 -25.31 18.36
CA ILE A 341 -2.31 -26.13 17.86
C ILE A 341 -2.14 -26.39 16.35
N VAL A 342 -1.82 -25.34 15.58
CA VAL A 342 -1.67 -25.47 14.12
C VAL A 342 -0.45 -26.32 13.77
N HIS A 343 0.66 -26.13 14.49
CA HIS A 343 1.89 -26.91 14.31
C HIS A 343 1.70 -28.39 14.66
N GLU A 344 0.93 -28.72 15.71
CA GLU A 344 0.61 -30.11 16.10
C GLU A 344 -0.11 -30.87 14.97
N HIS A 345 -0.93 -30.16 14.19
CA HIS A 345 -1.64 -30.72 13.04
C HIS A 345 -0.88 -30.59 11.70
N GLY A 346 0.39 -30.18 11.76
CA GLY A 346 1.31 -30.13 10.61
C GLY A 346 1.16 -28.90 9.72
N GLY A 347 0.31 -27.93 10.09
CA GLY A 347 0.14 -26.66 9.38
C GLY A 347 1.28 -25.67 9.66
N GLN A 348 1.22 -24.52 9.00
CA GLN A 348 2.12 -23.38 9.20
C GLN A 348 1.34 -22.15 9.67
N VAL A 349 2.02 -21.22 10.32
CA VAL A 349 1.41 -20.04 10.91
C VAL A 349 1.82 -18.80 10.12
N TYR A 350 0.86 -18.24 9.40
CA TYR A 350 0.96 -16.93 8.78
C TYR A 350 0.44 -15.85 9.73
N PHE A 351 1.31 -14.89 10.03
CA PHE A 351 1.02 -13.76 10.90
C PHE A 351 0.82 -12.51 10.04
N ASP A 352 -0.35 -11.91 10.12
CA ASP A 352 -0.63 -10.63 9.50
C ASP A 352 -0.04 -9.50 10.37
N GLY A 353 1.05 -8.91 9.87
CA GLY A 353 1.79 -7.85 10.55
C GLY A 353 1.32 -6.44 10.23
N ALA A 354 0.10 -6.25 9.71
CA ALA A 354 -0.47 -4.92 9.55
C ALA A 354 -0.49 -4.11 10.85
N ASN A 355 -0.66 -4.79 11.99
CA ASN A 355 -0.77 -4.19 13.32
C ASN A 355 0.57 -4.17 14.09
N LEU A 356 1.72 -4.25 13.38
CA LEU A 356 3.05 -4.25 14.00
C LEU A 356 3.36 -2.97 14.79
N ASN A 357 2.65 -1.86 14.54
CA ASN A 357 2.85 -0.62 15.30
C ASN A 357 2.62 -0.81 16.81
N ALA A 358 1.86 -1.83 17.19
CA ALA A 358 1.62 -2.22 18.58
C ALA A 358 2.66 -3.22 19.15
N LEU A 359 3.66 -3.66 18.37
CA LEU A 359 4.61 -4.71 18.76
C LEU A 359 6.09 -4.30 18.68
N VAL A 360 6.47 -3.38 17.79
CA VAL A 360 7.90 -3.07 17.56
C VAL A 360 8.60 -2.69 18.87
N GLY A 361 9.67 -3.42 19.21
CA GLY A 361 10.44 -3.22 20.44
C GLY A 361 9.80 -3.77 21.72
N LEU A 362 8.59 -4.36 21.64
CA LEU A 362 7.88 -4.99 22.76
C LEU A 362 7.74 -6.51 22.61
N ALA A 363 7.41 -6.99 21.41
CA ALA A 363 7.26 -8.41 21.11
C ALA A 363 7.56 -8.68 19.63
N ARG A 364 7.97 -9.92 19.32
CA ARG A 364 8.37 -10.32 17.97
C ARG A 364 7.48 -11.47 17.47
N PRO A 365 6.83 -11.39 16.30
CA PRO A 365 6.00 -12.47 15.75
C PRO A 365 6.70 -13.83 15.72
N GLY A 366 7.99 -13.86 15.35
CA GLY A 366 8.78 -15.08 15.32
C GLY A 366 9.01 -15.72 16.70
N ASP A 367 8.95 -14.96 17.79
CA ASP A 367 9.02 -15.48 19.17
C ASP A 367 7.64 -15.91 19.72
N ILE A 368 6.57 -15.51 19.04
CA ILE A 368 5.19 -15.92 19.36
C ILE A 368 4.89 -17.29 18.72
N GLY A 369 5.60 -17.66 17.65
CA GLY A 369 5.40 -18.95 16.95
C GLY A 369 4.96 -18.80 15.50
N ALA A 370 4.97 -17.59 14.95
CA ALA A 370 4.75 -17.39 13.53
C ALA A 370 5.88 -18.00 12.69
N ASP A 371 5.53 -18.59 11.55
CA ASP A 371 6.49 -19.11 10.56
C ASP A 371 6.80 -18.06 9.49
N VAL A 372 5.82 -17.23 9.16
CA VAL A 372 5.93 -16.15 8.17
C VAL A 372 5.06 -14.96 8.59
N CYS A 373 5.55 -13.75 8.33
CA CYS A 373 4.81 -12.51 8.57
C CYS A 373 5.09 -11.51 7.47
N HIS A 374 4.05 -10.83 6.97
CA HIS A 374 4.27 -9.63 6.16
C HIS A 374 4.28 -8.37 7.04
N MET A 375 4.99 -7.34 6.58
CA MET A 375 5.01 -6.03 7.23
C MET A 375 4.48 -4.96 6.28
N ASN A 376 3.54 -4.11 6.70
CA ASN A 376 3.15 -2.96 5.89
C ASN A 376 4.12 -1.80 6.13
N LEU A 377 5.11 -1.61 5.24
CA LEU A 377 6.03 -0.48 5.36
C LEU A 377 5.32 0.89 5.23
N HIS A 378 4.19 0.91 4.52
CA HIS A 378 3.32 2.07 4.34
C HIS A 378 2.31 2.28 5.48
N LYS A 379 2.44 1.52 6.57
CA LYS A 379 1.72 1.73 7.82
C LYS A 379 2.75 1.97 8.93
N THR A 380 3.36 0.88 9.41
CA THR A 380 4.26 0.90 10.57
C THR A 380 5.57 1.64 10.32
N PHE A 381 6.06 1.69 9.07
CA PHE A 381 7.42 2.18 8.74
C PHE A 381 7.44 3.37 7.77
N CYS A 382 6.45 4.24 7.91
CA CYS A 382 6.42 5.62 7.40
C CYS A 382 6.38 5.83 5.88
N ILE A 383 6.31 4.79 5.03
CA ILE A 383 6.01 5.01 3.61
C ILE A 383 4.64 5.71 3.49
N PRO A 384 4.51 6.82 2.73
CA PRO A 384 3.27 7.58 2.69
C PRO A 384 2.15 6.80 2.01
N HIS A 385 0.93 6.95 2.54
CA HIS A 385 -0.26 6.27 2.03
C HIS A 385 -0.64 6.69 0.61
N GLY A 386 -0.24 7.90 0.16
CA GLY A 386 -0.36 8.34 -1.23
C GLY A 386 -1.78 8.37 -1.80
N GLY A 387 -2.81 8.47 -0.95
CA GLY A 387 -4.21 8.37 -1.36
C GLY A 387 -4.65 6.96 -1.80
N GLY A 388 -3.91 5.91 -1.41
CA GLY A 388 -4.19 4.51 -1.77
C GLY A 388 -3.02 3.76 -2.40
N GLY A 389 -1.79 4.24 -2.23
CA GLY A 389 -0.54 3.65 -2.71
C GLY A 389 0.47 4.70 -3.15
N PRO A 390 1.77 4.41 -3.06
CA PRO A 390 2.37 3.08 -3.11
C PRO A 390 2.42 2.35 -1.76
N GLY A 391 2.63 1.03 -1.82
CA GLY A 391 2.97 0.22 -0.65
C GLY A 391 4.21 -0.65 -0.90
N VAL A 392 4.75 -1.20 0.18
CA VAL A 392 5.69 -2.33 0.17
C VAL A 392 5.27 -3.26 1.29
N GLY A 393 5.29 -4.57 1.02
CA GLY A 393 4.85 -5.63 1.92
C GLY A 393 5.89 -6.73 2.06
N PRO A 394 7.11 -6.45 2.56
CA PRO A 394 8.12 -7.47 2.75
C PRO A 394 7.60 -8.59 3.64
N ILE A 395 8.15 -9.79 3.47
CA ILE A 395 7.87 -10.93 4.34
C ILE A 395 9.12 -11.36 5.09
N GLY A 396 8.99 -11.59 6.39
CA GLY A 396 9.95 -12.29 7.22
C GLY A 396 9.52 -13.74 7.39
N VAL A 397 10.47 -14.67 7.35
CA VAL A 397 10.22 -16.12 7.46
C VAL A 397 11.20 -16.82 8.40
N LYS A 398 10.74 -17.90 9.03
CA LYS A 398 11.60 -18.84 9.75
C LYS A 398 12.49 -19.63 8.79
N ALA A 399 13.60 -20.15 9.31
CA ALA A 399 14.67 -20.77 8.54
C ALA A 399 14.19 -21.85 7.56
N HIS A 400 13.20 -22.67 7.93
CA HIS A 400 12.67 -23.74 7.07
C HIS A 400 11.91 -23.23 5.86
N LEU A 401 11.40 -21.99 5.88
CA LEU A 401 10.69 -21.36 4.77
C LEU A 401 11.62 -20.54 3.84
N LYS A 402 12.87 -20.27 4.25
CA LYS A 402 13.82 -19.40 3.52
C LYS A 402 14.02 -19.79 2.05
N HIS A 403 14.07 -21.09 1.75
CA HIS A 403 14.28 -21.60 0.39
C HIS A 403 13.07 -21.42 -0.54
N TYR A 404 11.92 -21.02 -0.01
CA TYR A 404 10.67 -20.85 -0.75
C TYR A 404 10.24 -19.37 -0.86
N LEU A 405 11.11 -18.45 -0.45
CA LEU A 405 10.89 -17.02 -0.67
C LEU A 405 10.80 -16.70 -2.18
N PRO A 406 10.03 -15.68 -2.57
CA PRO A 406 9.99 -15.19 -3.95
C PRO A 406 11.39 -14.91 -4.52
N GLY A 407 11.60 -15.35 -5.76
CA GLY A 407 12.82 -15.09 -6.54
C GLY A 407 12.58 -14.13 -7.70
N HIS A 408 13.58 -13.94 -8.55
CA HIS A 408 13.46 -13.20 -9.80
C HIS A 408 14.47 -13.71 -10.83
N VAL A 409 14.07 -13.77 -12.11
CA VAL A 409 14.91 -14.34 -13.19
C VAL A 409 16.23 -13.58 -13.36
N THR A 410 16.25 -12.28 -13.08
CA THR A 410 17.47 -11.45 -13.13
C THR A 410 18.44 -11.75 -11.99
N GLU A 411 17.94 -12.33 -10.89
CA GLU A 411 18.73 -12.78 -9.75
C GLU A 411 18.99 -14.30 -9.82
N GLY A 412 18.76 -14.93 -10.99
CA GLY A 412 19.04 -16.36 -11.21
C GLY A 412 18.04 -17.31 -10.55
N THR A 413 16.88 -16.82 -10.13
CA THR A 413 15.84 -17.59 -9.44
C THR A 413 14.49 -17.49 -10.17
N THR A 414 13.52 -18.33 -9.79
CA THR A 414 12.16 -18.35 -10.38
C THR A 414 11.11 -17.88 -9.35
N HIS A 415 9.83 -17.87 -9.73
CA HIS A 415 8.71 -17.58 -8.82
C HIS A 415 8.62 -16.14 -8.31
N ALA A 416 8.85 -15.19 -9.20
CA ALA A 416 8.63 -13.78 -8.90
C ALA A 416 7.16 -13.48 -8.57
N VAL A 417 6.94 -12.69 -7.53
CA VAL A 417 5.62 -12.14 -7.15
C VAL A 417 5.49 -10.66 -7.49
N ALA A 418 6.58 -10.03 -7.94
CA ALA A 418 6.62 -8.67 -8.47
C ALA A 418 7.42 -8.63 -9.77
N ALA A 419 7.20 -7.60 -10.59
CA ALA A 419 7.88 -7.46 -11.89
C ALA A 419 9.35 -7.04 -11.79
N ALA A 420 9.78 -6.52 -10.65
CA ALA A 420 11.16 -6.13 -10.35
C ALA A 420 11.67 -6.96 -9.16
N PRO A 421 12.98 -7.29 -9.11
CA PRO A 421 13.54 -8.16 -8.08
C PRO A 421 13.32 -7.67 -6.65
N PHE A 422 13.28 -6.35 -6.47
CA PHE A 422 13.11 -5.67 -5.17
C PHE A 422 11.86 -4.79 -5.12
N GLY A 423 10.83 -5.13 -5.91
CA GLY A 423 9.56 -4.40 -5.92
C GLY A 423 9.74 -2.90 -6.18
N SER A 424 9.13 -2.07 -5.33
CA SER A 424 9.24 -0.60 -5.37
C SER A 424 10.48 -0.12 -4.60
N ALA A 425 11.68 -0.43 -5.10
CA ALA A 425 12.93 -0.18 -4.37
C ALA A 425 13.15 1.29 -4.01
N SER A 426 12.73 2.25 -4.86
CA SER A 426 12.99 3.68 -4.68
C SER A 426 12.33 4.33 -3.47
N ILE A 427 11.35 3.67 -2.84
CA ILE A 427 10.69 4.14 -1.62
C ILE A 427 11.18 3.43 -0.35
N LEU A 428 12.06 2.43 -0.48
CA LEU A 428 12.73 1.80 0.67
C LEU A 428 13.62 2.75 1.51
N PRO A 429 14.23 3.83 0.96
CA PRO A 429 14.96 4.80 1.77
C PRO A 429 14.12 5.41 2.90
N ILE A 430 12.80 5.55 2.72
CA ILE A 430 11.90 6.09 3.75
C ILE A 430 11.97 5.23 5.01
N THR A 431 11.71 3.93 4.86
CA THR A 431 11.78 2.98 5.98
C THR A 431 13.19 2.86 6.53
N TRP A 432 14.22 2.87 5.68
CA TRP A 432 15.61 2.83 6.13
C TRP A 432 15.93 4.04 7.01
N MET A 433 15.52 5.24 6.61
CA MET A 433 15.72 6.46 7.39
C MET A 433 14.95 6.44 8.70
N TYR A 434 13.68 6.01 8.70
CA TYR A 434 12.89 5.87 9.92
C TYR A 434 13.59 4.97 10.94
N ILE A 435 13.92 3.73 10.56
CA ILE A 435 14.58 2.77 11.47
C ILE A 435 15.93 3.32 11.94
N ARG A 436 16.71 3.92 11.03
CA ARG A 436 18.04 4.46 11.35
C ARG A 436 18.00 5.66 12.30
N MET A 437 17.05 6.57 12.12
CA MET A 437 16.93 7.78 12.95
C MET A 437 16.31 7.48 14.31
N MET A 438 15.31 6.59 14.36
CA MET A 438 14.64 6.22 15.60
C MET A 438 15.53 5.34 16.49
N GLY A 439 16.27 4.40 15.87
CA GLY A 439 16.99 3.35 16.60
C GLY A 439 16.07 2.49 17.47
N ALA A 440 16.63 1.53 18.19
CA ALA A 440 15.83 0.59 18.98
C ALA A 440 14.96 1.28 20.06
N SER A 441 15.52 2.27 20.77
CA SER A 441 14.80 2.99 21.83
C SER A 441 13.67 3.85 21.28
N GLY A 442 13.89 4.56 20.17
CA GLY A 442 12.86 5.37 19.54
C GLY A 442 11.74 4.52 18.97
N LEU A 443 12.07 3.40 18.31
CA LEU A 443 11.06 2.47 17.80
C LEU A 443 10.18 1.90 18.91
N LYS A 444 10.77 1.49 20.04
CA LYS A 444 10.02 1.05 21.21
C LYS A 444 9.12 2.16 21.77
N GLN A 445 9.65 3.37 21.92
CA GLN A 445 8.90 4.51 22.44
C GLN A 445 7.72 4.88 21.52
N ALA A 446 7.89 4.78 20.20
CA ALA A 446 6.83 4.98 19.23
C ALA A 446 5.68 3.98 19.48
N THR A 447 5.98 2.70 19.61
CA THR A 447 4.97 1.68 19.92
C THR A 447 4.29 1.93 21.28
N GLU A 448 5.05 2.26 22.33
CA GLU A 448 4.47 2.57 23.65
C GLU A 448 3.53 3.78 23.58
N THR A 449 3.92 4.82 22.84
CA THR A 449 3.12 6.04 22.69
C THR A 449 1.85 5.77 21.87
N ALA A 450 1.92 4.98 20.79
CA ALA A 450 0.74 4.60 20.02
C ALA A 450 -0.32 3.89 20.89
N ILE A 451 0.12 2.97 21.76
CA ILE A 451 -0.76 2.25 22.71
C ILE A 451 -1.36 3.23 23.73
N VAL A 452 -0.55 4.14 24.29
CA VAL A 452 -1.02 5.14 25.25
C VAL A 452 -2.03 6.10 24.62
N SER A 453 -1.77 6.62 23.42
CA SER A 453 -2.68 7.50 22.69
C SER A 453 -4.03 6.84 22.41
N ALA A 454 -4.03 5.58 21.99
CA ALA A 454 -5.27 4.83 21.77
C ALA A 454 -6.06 4.65 23.08
N ASN A 455 -5.41 4.19 24.14
CA ASN A 455 -6.07 4.00 25.45
C ASN A 455 -6.57 5.32 26.04
N TYR A 456 -5.90 6.45 25.76
CA TYR A 456 -6.36 7.79 26.13
C TYR A 456 -7.69 8.14 25.46
N ILE A 457 -7.79 8.01 24.14
CA ILE A 457 -9.03 8.22 23.38
C ILE A 457 -10.13 7.30 23.89
N ALA A 458 -9.83 6.01 24.01
CA ALA A 458 -10.78 5.01 24.45
C ALA A 458 -11.36 5.32 25.83
N THR A 459 -10.52 5.77 26.78
CA THR A 459 -10.96 6.16 28.12
C THR A 459 -11.83 7.41 28.10
N ARG A 460 -11.48 8.42 27.28
CA ARG A 460 -12.24 9.68 27.15
C ARG A 460 -13.61 9.48 26.52
N LEU A 461 -13.73 8.55 25.57
CA LEU A 461 -14.94 8.34 24.79
C LEU A 461 -15.88 7.26 25.36
N ALA A 462 -15.37 6.37 26.21
CA ALA A 462 -16.16 5.27 26.80
C ALA A 462 -17.54 5.66 27.40
N PRO A 463 -17.71 6.83 28.05
CA PRO A 463 -19.03 7.22 28.57
C PRO A 463 -20.10 7.50 27.50
N HIS A 464 -19.68 7.79 26.26
CA HIS A 464 -20.55 8.16 25.15
C HIS A 464 -20.62 7.07 24.09
N PHE A 465 -19.50 6.38 23.88
CA PHE A 465 -19.33 5.30 22.92
C PHE A 465 -18.62 4.15 23.63
N PRO A 466 -19.36 3.11 24.08
CA PRO A 466 -18.76 1.96 24.73
C PRO A 466 -17.70 1.31 23.84
N LEU A 467 -16.61 0.85 24.45
CA LEU A 467 -15.61 0.04 23.74
C LEU A 467 -16.21 -1.34 23.50
N LEU A 468 -16.23 -1.77 22.24
CA LEU A 468 -16.81 -3.05 21.87
C LEU A 468 -15.97 -4.23 22.37
N TYR A 469 -14.64 -4.09 22.31
CA TYR A 469 -13.69 -5.12 22.72
C TYR A 469 -12.60 -4.53 23.61
N LYS A 470 -12.17 -5.33 24.60
CA LYS A 470 -11.10 -4.97 25.53
C LYS A 470 -10.27 -6.21 25.83
N GLY A 471 -8.97 -6.01 25.99
CA GLY A 471 -8.07 -7.02 26.53
C GLY A 471 -8.00 -6.98 28.04
N ARG A 472 -7.00 -7.67 28.59
CA ARG A 472 -6.73 -7.75 30.02
C ARG A 472 -6.61 -6.37 30.68
N HIS A 473 -7.18 -6.25 31.88
CA HIS A 473 -7.24 -5.01 32.67
C HIS A 473 -7.95 -3.84 31.96
N ASP A 474 -8.95 -4.13 31.11
CA ASP A 474 -9.71 -3.14 30.35
C ASP A 474 -8.83 -2.25 29.46
N ARG A 475 -7.79 -2.85 28.85
CA ARG A 475 -6.85 -2.16 27.95
C ARG A 475 -6.97 -2.64 26.52
N ILE A 476 -6.65 -1.75 25.60
CA ILE A 476 -6.52 -2.01 24.17
C ILE A 476 -5.05 -1.91 23.75
N ALA A 477 -4.76 -2.29 22.52
CA ALA A 477 -3.47 -2.10 21.87
C ALA A 477 -3.36 -0.68 21.29
N HIS A 478 -2.98 -0.56 20.01
CA HIS A 478 -2.85 0.72 19.29
C HIS A 478 -4.15 1.30 18.71
N GLU A 479 -5.27 0.59 18.81
CA GLU A 479 -6.55 0.99 18.20
C GLU A 479 -7.74 0.47 19.03
N CYS A 480 -8.92 1.07 18.87
CA CYS A 480 -10.17 0.60 19.49
C CYS A 480 -11.37 0.66 18.56
N ILE A 481 -12.36 -0.17 18.84
CA ILE A 481 -13.69 -0.09 18.24
C ILE A 481 -14.66 0.62 19.19
N LEU A 482 -15.16 1.77 18.74
CA LEU A 482 -16.23 2.53 19.40
C LEU A 482 -17.58 2.03 18.88
N ASP A 483 -18.44 1.60 19.79
CA ASP A 483 -19.78 1.16 19.43
C ASP A 483 -20.72 2.35 19.18
N THR A 484 -20.80 2.78 17.94
CA THR A 484 -21.70 3.86 17.51
C THR A 484 -23.16 3.44 17.35
N ARG A 485 -23.47 2.14 17.44
CA ARG A 485 -24.85 1.62 17.28
C ARG A 485 -25.76 2.13 18.39
N VAL A 486 -25.20 2.46 19.56
CA VAL A 486 -25.93 3.09 20.67
C VAL A 486 -26.66 4.37 20.24
N LEU A 487 -26.07 5.18 19.34
CA LEU A 487 -26.72 6.38 18.82
C LEU A 487 -27.80 6.07 17.79
N LYS A 488 -27.66 4.96 17.04
CA LYS A 488 -28.69 4.49 16.12
C LYS A 488 -29.93 4.05 16.88
N GLU A 489 -29.73 3.31 17.97
CA GLU A 489 -30.80 2.81 18.83
C GLU A 489 -31.50 3.94 19.59
N SER A 490 -30.74 4.90 20.13
CA SER A 490 -31.32 5.98 20.96
C SER A 490 -31.89 7.15 20.16
N ALA A 491 -31.32 7.48 19.00
CA ALA A 491 -31.60 8.72 18.27
C ALA A 491 -31.84 8.52 16.77
N GLY A 492 -31.73 7.29 16.25
CA GLY A 492 -31.84 7.01 14.82
C GLY A 492 -30.62 7.42 13.99
N ILE A 493 -29.54 7.90 14.62
CA ILE A 493 -28.32 8.40 13.99
C ILE A 493 -27.38 7.24 13.63
N SER A 494 -27.04 7.12 12.35
CA SER A 494 -26.18 6.06 11.84
C SER A 494 -24.69 6.39 11.94
N VAL A 495 -23.84 5.37 11.71
CA VAL A 495 -22.39 5.57 11.60
C VAL A 495 -22.01 6.50 10.45
N ASP A 496 -22.78 6.48 9.34
CA ASP A 496 -22.55 7.38 8.21
C ASP A 496 -22.80 8.83 8.61
N ASP A 497 -23.86 9.10 9.38
CA ASP A 497 -24.17 10.45 9.88
C ASP A 497 -23.04 10.97 10.78
N ILE A 498 -22.53 10.14 11.70
CA ILE A 498 -21.39 10.49 12.57
C ILE A 498 -20.14 10.78 11.73
N ALA A 499 -19.85 9.93 10.75
CA ALA A 499 -18.67 10.07 9.92
C ALA A 499 -18.72 11.30 9.00
N LYS A 500 -19.91 11.64 8.47
CA LYS A 500 -20.10 12.88 7.73
C LYS A 500 -20.04 14.09 8.63
N ARG A 501 -20.59 13.99 9.85
CA ARG A 501 -20.54 15.09 10.81
C ARG A 501 -19.12 15.42 11.25
N LEU A 502 -18.25 14.43 11.39
CA LEU A 502 -16.83 14.65 11.69
C LEU A 502 -16.12 15.56 10.66
N ILE A 503 -16.57 15.59 9.41
CA ILE A 503 -16.03 16.50 8.37
C ILE A 503 -16.25 17.96 8.77
N ASP A 504 -17.42 18.29 9.32
CA ASP A 504 -17.74 19.64 9.80
C ASP A 504 -16.92 20.03 11.04
N TYR A 505 -16.43 19.03 11.78
CA TYR A 505 -15.46 19.21 12.88
C TYR A 505 -13.99 19.19 12.40
N GLY A 506 -13.75 19.11 11.08
CA GLY A 506 -12.40 19.14 10.50
C GLY A 506 -11.66 17.80 10.50
N PHE A 507 -12.36 16.68 10.73
CA PHE A 507 -11.75 15.34 10.78
C PHE A 507 -12.16 14.47 9.60
N HIS A 508 -11.21 13.66 9.14
CA HIS A 508 -11.55 12.45 8.39
C HIS A 508 -12.13 11.43 9.37
N ALA A 509 -13.18 10.72 8.97
CA ALA A 509 -13.76 9.68 9.81
C ALA A 509 -12.75 8.54 10.09
N PRO A 510 -12.83 7.88 11.26
CA PRO A 510 -12.13 6.62 11.50
C PRO A 510 -12.57 5.52 10.53
N THR A 511 -11.94 4.34 10.61
CA THR A 511 -12.32 3.20 9.77
C THR A 511 -13.76 2.80 10.08
N MET A 512 -14.61 2.79 9.06
CA MET A 512 -16.06 2.62 9.24
C MET A 512 -16.53 1.20 8.95
N SER A 513 -17.40 0.67 9.81
CA SER A 513 -18.13 -0.59 9.60
C SER A 513 -17.26 -1.82 9.34
N PHE A 514 -15.98 -1.76 9.70
CA PHE A 514 -15.03 -2.86 9.65
C PHE A 514 -14.15 -2.80 10.90
N PRO A 515 -13.87 -3.95 11.56
CA PRO A 515 -14.38 -5.30 11.25
C PRO A 515 -15.84 -5.53 11.65
N VAL A 516 -16.46 -4.61 12.41
CA VAL A 516 -17.85 -4.72 12.87
C VAL A 516 -18.73 -3.67 12.20
N ALA A 517 -19.82 -4.10 11.56
CA ALA A 517 -20.75 -3.20 10.89
C ALA A 517 -21.41 -2.20 11.85
N GLY A 518 -21.53 -0.95 11.42
CA GLY A 518 -22.17 0.11 12.21
C GLY A 518 -21.31 0.67 13.35
N THR A 519 -19.99 0.41 13.34
CA THR A 519 -19.02 0.89 14.35
C THR A 519 -17.92 1.73 13.71
N LEU A 520 -17.12 2.42 14.55
CA LEU A 520 -15.92 3.15 14.15
C LEU A 520 -14.67 2.54 14.81
N MET A 521 -13.65 2.25 14.02
CA MET A 521 -12.35 1.78 14.49
C MET A 521 -11.31 2.90 14.41
N VAL A 522 -10.76 3.27 15.55
CA VAL A 522 -9.97 4.49 15.78
C VAL A 522 -8.53 4.11 16.12
N GLU A 523 -7.57 4.60 15.32
CA GLU A 523 -6.13 4.45 15.57
C GLU A 523 -5.43 5.82 15.46
N PRO A 524 -5.01 6.44 16.57
CA PRO A 524 -4.39 7.78 16.55
C PRO A 524 -2.91 7.78 16.18
N THR A 525 -2.22 6.64 16.33
CA THR A 525 -0.74 6.54 16.24
C THR A 525 0.02 7.34 17.31
N GLU A 526 1.34 7.22 17.27
CA GLU A 526 2.27 7.93 18.15
C GLU A 526 2.59 9.36 17.70
N SER A 527 2.25 9.72 16.46
CA SER A 527 2.68 10.98 15.84
C SER A 527 1.81 12.18 16.25
N GLU A 528 0.61 11.90 16.74
CA GLU A 528 -0.37 12.93 17.02
C GLU A 528 -0.18 13.53 18.42
N PRO A 529 -0.10 14.88 18.53
CA PRO A 529 0.05 15.51 19.82
C PRO A 529 -1.24 15.38 20.63
N LYS A 530 -1.14 15.38 21.97
CA LYS A 530 -2.29 15.29 22.87
C LYS A 530 -3.42 16.28 22.53
N ARG A 531 -3.10 17.51 22.13
CA ARG A 531 -4.09 18.52 21.73
C ARG A 531 -5.00 18.04 20.58
N GLU A 532 -4.45 17.27 19.65
CA GLU A 532 -5.19 16.77 18.50
C GLU A 532 -6.08 15.59 18.91
N LEU A 533 -5.58 14.72 19.80
CA LEU A 533 -6.39 13.68 20.42
C LEU A 533 -7.57 14.27 21.21
N ASP A 534 -7.33 15.39 21.92
CA ASP A 534 -8.36 16.13 22.64
C ASP A 534 -9.43 16.70 21.70
N ARG A 535 -9.02 17.38 20.61
CA ARG A 535 -9.95 17.90 19.59
C ARG A 535 -10.84 16.81 19.01
N PHE A 536 -10.27 15.66 18.67
CA PHE A 536 -11.06 14.53 18.17
C PHE A 536 -12.03 13.99 19.23
N CYS A 537 -11.58 13.84 20.48
CA CYS A 537 -12.46 13.40 21.56
C CYS A 537 -13.61 14.38 21.81
N GLU A 538 -13.32 15.68 21.80
CA GLU A 538 -14.32 16.75 21.98
C GLU A 538 -15.33 16.76 20.84
N ALA A 539 -14.90 16.59 19.58
CA ALA A 539 -15.79 16.44 18.43
C ALA A 539 -16.73 15.24 18.59
N MET A 540 -16.20 14.07 18.95
CA MET A 540 -17.02 12.86 19.19
C MET A 540 -18.01 13.04 20.34
N VAL A 541 -17.59 13.64 21.46
CA VAL A 541 -18.48 13.95 22.59
C VAL A 541 -19.58 14.93 22.19
N ALA A 542 -19.24 15.97 21.41
CA ALA A 542 -20.20 16.94 20.91
C ALA A 542 -21.22 16.28 19.99
N ILE A 543 -20.79 15.38 19.09
CA ILE A 543 -21.67 14.57 18.24
C ILE A 543 -22.64 13.71 19.07
N ALA A 544 -22.16 13.08 20.16
CA ALA A 544 -23.06 12.35 21.06
C ALA A 544 -24.10 13.29 21.73
N GLY A 545 -23.69 14.52 22.07
CA GLY A 545 -24.59 15.57 22.56
C GLY A 545 -25.63 16.02 21.51
N GLU A 546 -25.23 16.17 20.26
CA GLU A 546 -26.11 16.46 19.13
C GLU A 546 -27.15 15.35 18.94
N ALA A 547 -26.74 14.08 19.01
CA ALA A 547 -27.65 12.93 18.93
C ALA A 547 -28.64 12.90 20.11
N ALA A 548 -28.19 13.30 21.31
CA ALA A 548 -29.08 13.41 22.47
C ALA A 548 -30.17 14.49 22.29
N LYS A 549 -29.88 15.61 21.59
CA LYS A 549 -30.90 16.61 21.24
C LYS A 549 -31.95 16.04 20.29
N VAL A 550 -31.54 15.22 19.32
CA VAL A 550 -32.46 14.49 18.42
C VAL A 550 -33.33 13.50 19.21
N ALA A 551 -32.73 12.70 20.10
CA ALA A 551 -33.47 11.74 20.94
C ALA A 551 -34.53 12.40 21.83
N LYS A 552 -34.26 13.62 22.32
CA LYS A 552 -35.21 14.43 23.13
C LYS A 552 -36.28 15.15 22.29
N GLY A 553 -36.17 15.11 20.97
CA GLY A 553 -37.06 15.85 20.06
C GLY A 553 -36.80 17.36 20.00
N GLU A 554 -35.66 17.84 20.50
CA GLU A 554 -35.24 19.24 20.37
C GLU A 554 -34.91 19.59 18.91
N TRP A 555 -34.36 18.60 18.17
CA TRP A 555 -34.20 18.67 16.72
C TRP A 555 -35.01 17.58 16.01
N PRO A 556 -35.62 17.87 14.85
CA PRO A 556 -36.27 16.86 14.03
C PRO A 556 -35.31 15.74 13.62
N SER A 557 -35.79 14.50 13.63
CA SER A 557 -34.98 13.32 13.27
C SER A 557 -34.51 13.33 11.81
N ASN A 558 -35.23 14.04 10.94
CA ASN A 558 -34.96 14.14 9.51
C ASN A 558 -34.36 15.50 9.08
N ASP A 559 -34.12 16.42 10.02
CA ASP A 559 -33.54 17.73 9.73
C ASP A 559 -32.75 18.25 10.94
N ASN A 560 -31.48 17.86 11.01
CA ASN A 560 -30.55 18.18 12.10
C ASN A 560 -29.10 18.17 11.56
N PRO A 561 -28.11 18.69 12.30
CA PRO A 561 -26.75 18.77 11.80
C PRO A 561 -26.13 17.42 11.42
N LEU A 562 -26.53 16.31 12.05
CA LEU A 562 -25.95 14.99 11.82
C LEU A 562 -26.37 14.40 10.47
N VAL A 563 -27.68 14.45 10.16
CA VAL A 563 -28.24 13.83 8.94
C VAL A 563 -28.05 14.69 7.69
N ASN A 564 -27.79 15.99 7.86
CA ASN A 564 -27.51 16.92 6.77
C ASN A 564 -26.00 17.13 6.54
N ALA A 565 -25.14 16.59 7.39
CA ALA A 565 -23.70 16.66 7.19
C ALA A 565 -23.25 15.89 5.92
N PRO A 566 -22.16 16.31 5.26
CA PRO A 566 -21.34 17.48 5.58
C PRO A 566 -21.92 18.77 5.00
N HIS A 567 -21.71 19.88 5.70
CA HIS A 567 -22.19 21.19 5.27
C HIS A 567 -21.15 21.90 4.41
N THR A 568 -21.52 22.24 3.18
CA THR A 568 -20.58 22.92 2.26
C THR A 568 -20.54 24.43 2.51
N ALA A 569 -19.44 25.08 2.12
CA ALA A 569 -19.36 26.55 2.16
C ALA A 569 -20.48 27.22 1.33
N ALA A 570 -20.88 26.63 0.20
CA ALA A 570 -21.97 27.15 -0.63
C ALA A 570 -23.33 27.12 0.10
N GLU A 571 -23.56 26.07 0.88
CA GLU A 571 -24.76 25.90 1.70
C GLU A 571 -24.77 26.86 2.89
N ALA A 572 -23.66 26.94 3.64
CA ALA A 572 -23.52 27.85 4.78
C ALA A 572 -23.62 29.34 4.39
N LEU A 573 -23.22 29.69 3.16
CA LEU A 573 -23.29 31.06 2.63
C LEU A 573 -24.55 31.35 1.80
N ALA A 574 -25.47 30.39 1.66
CA ALA A 574 -26.72 30.59 0.93
C ALA A 574 -27.54 31.75 1.52
N ALA A 575 -28.37 32.42 0.71
CA ALA A 575 -29.18 33.54 1.20
C ALA A 575 -30.24 33.09 2.22
N GLU A 576 -30.94 31.99 1.91
CA GLU A 576 -31.95 31.39 2.78
C GLU A 576 -31.33 30.24 3.59
N TRP A 577 -31.69 30.13 4.87
CA TRP A 577 -31.34 29.00 5.73
C TRP A 577 -32.61 28.47 6.39
N LYS A 578 -32.98 27.23 6.05
CA LYS A 578 -34.29 26.65 6.41
C LYS A 578 -34.19 25.58 7.51
N HIS A 579 -32.99 25.35 8.04
CA HIS A 579 -32.75 24.35 9.07
C HIS A 579 -33.09 24.89 10.47
N PRO A 580 -33.46 24.00 11.42
CA PRO A 580 -33.79 24.36 12.80
C PRO A 580 -32.56 24.60 13.70
N TYR A 581 -31.36 24.53 13.13
CA TYR A 581 -30.08 24.81 13.77
C TYR A 581 -29.37 25.95 13.03
N SER A 582 -28.42 26.60 13.67
CA SER A 582 -27.71 27.74 13.09
C SER A 582 -26.64 27.32 12.08
N ARG A 583 -26.26 28.25 11.18
CA ARG A 583 -25.11 28.07 10.30
C ARG A 583 -23.79 27.89 11.06
N LEU A 584 -23.69 28.48 12.25
CA LEU A 584 -22.52 28.34 13.11
C LEU A 584 -22.42 26.90 13.64
N GLU A 585 -23.53 26.35 14.13
CA GLU A 585 -23.60 24.93 14.50
C GLU A 585 -23.31 24.01 13.30
N ALA A 586 -23.72 24.39 12.09
CA ALA A 586 -23.44 23.62 10.88
C ALA A 586 -21.94 23.60 10.54
N ALA A 587 -21.33 24.77 10.31
CA ALA A 587 -20.02 24.92 9.68
C ALA A 587 -18.84 25.14 10.64
N HIS A 588 -19.11 25.56 11.88
CA HIS A 588 -18.08 25.79 12.90
C HIS A 588 -18.52 25.24 14.27
N PRO A 589 -18.84 23.94 14.36
CA PRO A 589 -19.42 23.37 15.58
C PRO A 589 -18.48 23.38 16.80
N ALA A 590 -17.15 23.42 16.59
CA ALA A 590 -16.17 23.52 17.66
C ALA A 590 -16.03 24.93 18.25
N GLY A 591 -16.61 25.96 17.60
CA GLY A 591 -16.58 27.35 18.09
C GLY A 591 -15.24 28.09 17.94
N ASP A 592 -14.16 27.42 17.55
CA ASP A 592 -12.86 28.03 17.26
C ASP A 592 -12.35 27.60 15.88
N ALA A 593 -11.64 28.50 15.18
CA ALA A 593 -11.22 28.32 13.79
C ALA A 593 -9.76 27.84 13.63
N ASP A 594 -9.10 27.48 14.73
CA ASP A 594 -7.67 27.09 14.78
C ASP A 594 -7.47 25.58 15.02
#